data_AF-A0A2V9KXW9-F1
#
_entry.id   AF-A0A2V9KXW9-F1
#
_cell.length_a   1.000
_cell.length_b   1.000
_cell.length_c   1.000
_cell.angle_alpha   90.00
_cell.angle_beta   90.00
_cell.angle_gamma   90.00
#
_symmetry.space_group_name_H-M   'P 1'
#
loop_
_entity.id
_entity.type
_entity.pdbx_description
1 polymer ?
#
loop_
_entity_poly.entity_id
_entity_poly.type
_entity_poly.pdbx_seq_one_letter_code
_entity_poly.pdbx_strand_id
1 'polypeptide(L)' 'RRSLVAVAWNGAERYAALDPGQQIDLAFTLEENTFDGLVGLELGVRDLKVRVKDRV' A
#
# COMPACT_ATOMS: atom_id res chain seq x y z
N ARG A 1 -19.69 -0.31 2.67
CA ARG A 1 -18.58 0.46 2.03
C ARG A 1 -17.56 -0.57 1.57
N ARG A 2 -17.21 -0.63 0.27
CA ARG A 2 -16.14 -1.53 -0.21
C ARG A 2 -14.82 -0.79 -0.03
N SER A 3 -13.93 -1.30 0.80
CA SER A 3 -12.57 -0.80 0.97
C SER A 3 -11.60 -1.83 0.43
N LEU A 4 -10.59 -1.38 -0.28
CA LEU A 4 -9.48 -2.20 -0.74
C LEU A 4 -8.26 -1.82 0.09
N VAL A 5 -7.62 -2.80 0.70
CA VAL A 5 -6.48 -2.60 1.60
C VAL A 5 -5.20 -2.88 0.84
N ALA A 6 -4.20 -2.03 1.01
CA ALA A 6 -2.85 -2.25 0.51
C ALA A 6 -1.91 -2.59 1.67
N VAL A 7 -1.13 -3.66 1.53
CA VAL A 7 -0.25 -4.18 2.58
C VAL A 7 1.19 -4.21 2.07
N ALA A 8 2.09 -3.56 2.80
CA ALA A 8 3.52 -3.55 2.52
C ALA A 8 4.27 -4.32 3.62
N TRP A 9 4.65 -5.57 3.32
CA TRP A 9 5.49 -6.36 4.22
C TRP A 9 6.88 -5.74 4.35
N ASN A 10 7.34 -5.56 5.59
CA ASN A 10 8.56 -4.80 5.93
C ASN A 10 8.55 -3.36 5.40
N GLY A 11 7.35 -2.78 5.19
CA GLY A 11 7.20 -1.45 4.60
C GLY A 11 7.87 -0.34 5.41
N ALA A 12 7.86 -0.43 6.74
CA ALA A 12 8.50 0.56 7.61
C ALA A 12 10.02 0.66 7.40
N GLU A 13 10.67 -0.45 7.07
CA GLU A 13 12.12 -0.49 6.79
C GLU A 13 12.42 0.04 5.38
N ARG A 14 11.55 -0.27 4.42
CA ARG A 14 11.75 0.07 3.00
C ARG A 14 11.34 1.50 2.64
N TYR A 15 10.36 2.03 3.35
CA TYR A 15 9.72 3.32 3.07
C TYR A 15 9.64 4.15 4.36
N ALA A 16 10.81 4.49 4.90
CA ALA A 16 10.91 5.35 6.06
C ALA A 16 10.24 6.71 5.77
N ALA A 17 9.50 7.24 6.76
CA ALA A 17 8.89 8.57 6.74
C ALA A 17 7.70 8.77 5.79
N LEU A 18 6.81 7.78 5.67
CA LEU A 18 5.47 8.01 5.12
C LEU A 18 4.58 8.72 6.14
N ASP A 19 3.92 9.79 5.72
CA ASP A 19 2.96 10.53 6.53
C ASP A 19 1.51 10.20 6.14
N PRO A 20 0.55 10.20 7.09
CA PRO A 20 -0.86 10.05 6.78
C PRO A 20 -1.34 11.11 5.76
N GLY A 21 -2.02 10.65 4.71
CA GLY A 21 -2.55 11.53 3.64
C GLY A 21 -1.54 11.92 2.57
N GLN A 22 -0.29 11.46 2.66
CA GLN A 22 0.73 11.67 1.63
C GLN A 22 0.34 10.96 0.33
N GLN A 23 0.52 11.65 -0.80
CA GLN A 23 0.26 11.06 -2.11
C GLN A 23 1.44 10.18 -2.53
N ILE A 24 1.14 8.94 -2.90
CA ILE A 24 2.12 7.95 -3.33
C ILE A 24 1.69 7.30 -4.64
N ASP A 25 2.66 6.88 -5.44
CA ASP A 25 2.47 5.94 -6.54
C ASP A 25 2.84 4.53 -6.06
N LEU A 26 1.99 3.54 -6.36
CA LEU A 26 2.13 2.16 -5.89
C LEU A 26 2.32 1.20 -7.07
N ALA A 27 3.33 0.34 -6.97
CA ALA A 27 3.40 -0.91 -7.74
C ALA A 27 2.92 -2.06 -6.86
N PHE A 28 1.91 -2.79 -7.31
CA PHE A 28 1.26 -3.82 -6.50
C PHE A 28 0.85 -5.06 -7.30
N THR A 29 0.62 -6.14 -6.58
CA THR A 29 -0.06 -7.35 -7.05
C THR A 29 -1.43 -7.45 -6.36
N LEU A 30 -2.42 -7.99 -7.06
CA LEU A 30 -3.71 -8.33 -6.45
C LEU A 30 -3.60 -9.74 -5.86
N GLU A 31 -3.83 -9.86 -4.56
CA GLU A 31 -3.61 -11.08 -3.80
C GLU A 31 -4.89 -11.49 -3.07
N GLU A 32 -5.07 -12.80 -2.91
CA GLU A 32 -6.12 -13.35 -2.07
C GLU A 32 -5.54 -13.62 -0.67
N ASN A 33 -6.24 -13.15 0.35
CA ASN A 33 -5.87 -13.35 1.74
C ASN A 33 -7.03 -13.97 2.51
N THR A 34 -6.71 -14.91 3.40
CA THR A 34 -7.68 -15.56 4.28
C THR A 34 -7.40 -15.15 5.72
N PHE A 35 -8.35 -14.46 6.34
CA PHE A 35 -8.28 -14.06 7.74
C PHE A 35 -9.57 -14.44 8.46
N ASP A 36 -9.46 -15.15 9.57
CA ASP A 36 -10.60 -15.66 10.36
C ASP A 36 -11.62 -16.43 9.50
N GLY A 37 -11.12 -17.24 8.56
CA GLY A 37 -11.94 -18.02 7.62
C GLY A 37 -12.64 -17.20 6.53
N LEU A 38 -12.45 -15.88 6.48
CA LEU A 38 -12.97 -15.01 5.44
C LEU A 38 -11.91 -14.80 4.36
N VAL A 39 -12.30 -15.03 3.11
CA VAL A 39 -11.47 -14.80 1.92
C VAL A 39 -11.72 -13.40 1.39
N GLY A 40 -10.66 -12.62 1.21
CA GLY A 40 -10.71 -11.26 0.69
C GLY A 40 -9.59 -10.98 -0.30
N LEU A 41 -9.77 -9.93 -1.10
CA LEU A 41 -8.73 -9.42 -1.99
C LEU A 41 -8.01 -8.25 -1.33
N GLU A 42 -6.69 -8.23 -1.45
CA GLU A 42 -5.81 -7.16 -1.00
C GLU A 42 -4.76 -6.80 -2.05
N LEU A 43 -4.17 -5.61 -1.91
CA LEU A 43 -3.08 -5.16 -2.76
C LEU A 43 -1.75 -5.41 -2.05
N GLY A 44 -0.99 -6.40 -2.51
CA GLY A 44 0.37 -6.64 -2.05
C GLY A 44 1.32 -5.59 -2.64
N VAL A 45 1.85 -4.69 -1.81
CA VAL A 45 2.76 -3.63 -2.25
C VAL A 45 4.13 -4.22 -2.57
N ARG A 46 4.60 -3.99 -3.80
CA ARG A 46 5.91 -4.44 -4.31
C ARG A 46 6.92 -3.31 -4.35
N ASP A 47 6.45 -2.13 -4.73
CA ASP A 47 7.22 -0.90 -4.65
C ASP A 47 6.32 0.32 -4.43
N LEU A 48 6.87 1.41 -3.91
CA LEU A 48 6.16 2.69 -3.82
C LEU A 48 7.09 3.88 -3.98
N LYS A 49 6.53 4.99 -4.45
CA LYS A 49 7.23 6.28 -4.54
C LYS A 49 6.36 7.40 -3.99
N VAL A 50 6.95 8.26 -3.18
CA VAL A 50 6.31 9.49 -2.72
C VAL A 50 6.28 10.48 -3.88
N ARG A 51 5.09 11.04 -4.16
CA ARG A 51 5.01 12.20 -5.05
C ARG A 51 5.39 13.45 -4.27
N VAL A 52 6.59 13.95 -4.53
CA VAL A 52 6.93 15.32 -4.14
C VAL A 52 6.18 16.23 -5.11
N LYS A 53 5.35 17.15 -4.58
CA LYS A 53 4.76 18.20 -5.41
C LYS A 53 5.91 19.00 -6.01
N ASP A 54 6.08 18.95 -7.33
CA ASP A 54 6.98 19.87 -8.00
C ASP A 54 6.54 21.29 -7.62
N ARG A 55 7.45 22.04 -6.99
CA ARG A 55 7.25 23.47 -6.76
C ARG A 55 7.34 24.13 -8.13
N VAL A 56 6.20 24.42 -8.73
CA VAL A 56 6.06 25.38 -9.84
C VAL A 56 6.32 26.78 -9.31
#